data_AF-A0A4P6D8S3-F1
#
_entry.id   AF-A0A4P6D8S3-F1
#
_cell.length_a   1.000
_cell.length_b   1.000
_cell.length_c   1.000
_cell.angle_alpha   90.00
_cell.angle_beta   90.00
_cell.angle_gamma   90.00
#
_symmetry.space_group_name_H-M   'P 1'
#
loop_
_entity.id
_entity.type
_entity.pdbx_description
1 polymer ?
#
loop_
_entity_poly.entity_id
_entity_poly.type
_entity_poly.pdbx_seq_one_letter_code
_entity_poly.pdbx_strand_id
1 'polypeptide(L)'
;MMRTLGFPRLISLENFRIPNFTLIADILIWLVKRFDPDADIHDSYTTEEDRILLIRTAAEFMAVKANVMFNTKRLYQADGYAVKELLKITTLLYNALLANNKDSNWLPSFNSDISTYIQDLKMSRDLASQVTIKGASIFELLRKEVDLRDIRNSSISTLIEMNRIESAVKEAVEFAKTSIANTKSLIENVSATESSLDAKIEKKQVELERNQKRLQTLKKVRPAFLEEFEKLEAELQTLYQEYVTRTRCISYLEQQHEEATLIEQERMQQRQRETKKMVEEMQQADARNLIESDILNLEGGQSNHGYQESNKPAPVTRRLRTATAAKPRLTTGKKRVFGSMNVAEDDSNSLDSDSDLLLDDDGDNSDLFGSGDDIEGLPLESNRSEQTDDDF
;
A
#
# COMPACT_ATOMS: atom_id res chain seq x y z
N MET A 1 65.33 -3.32 -21.02
CA MET A 1 65.47 -4.78 -20.85
C MET A 1 66.85 -5.26 -21.30
N MET A 2 67.08 -5.84 -22.50
CA MET A 2 68.42 -6.41 -22.83
C MET A 2 69.59 -5.43 -22.69
N ARG A 3 69.49 -4.22 -23.27
CA ARG A 3 70.52 -3.16 -23.12
C ARG A 3 70.73 -2.72 -21.65
N THR A 4 69.67 -2.72 -20.84
CA THR A 4 69.75 -2.33 -19.41
C THR A 4 70.23 -3.46 -18.50
N LEU A 5 70.25 -4.72 -18.98
CA LEU A 5 70.86 -5.85 -18.29
C LEU A 5 72.35 -6.03 -18.61
N GLY A 6 72.84 -5.33 -19.66
CA GLY A 6 74.24 -5.33 -20.08
C GLY A 6 74.59 -6.22 -21.27
N PHE A 7 73.61 -6.66 -22.08
CA PHE A 7 73.90 -7.48 -23.27
C PHE A 7 74.67 -6.67 -24.32
N PRO A 8 75.85 -7.13 -24.81
CA PRO A 8 76.78 -6.29 -25.57
C PRO A 8 76.37 -6.00 -27.02
N ARG A 9 75.54 -6.86 -27.64
CA ARG A 9 75.13 -6.74 -29.04
C ARG A 9 73.76 -6.04 -29.14
N LEU A 10 73.63 -5.05 -30.02
CA LEU A 10 72.34 -4.40 -30.26
C LEU A 10 71.37 -5.36 -30.96
N ILE A 11 70.21 -5.58 -30.35
CA ILE A 11 69.12 -6.41 -30.88
C ILE A 11 68.04 -5.48 -31.44
N SER A 12 67.60 -5.73 -32.67
CA SER A 12 66.42 -5.09 -33.26
C SER A 12 65.34 -6.12 -33.57
N LEU A 13 64.09 -5.67 -33.76
CA LEU A 13 62.99 -6.53 -34.19
C LEU A 13 63.15 -7.04 -35.64
N GLU A 14 63.95 -6.35 -36.46
CA GLU A 14 64.25 -6.78 -37.83
C GLU A 14 65.05 -8.10 -37.85
N ASN A 15 65.92 -8.29 -36.84
CA ASN A 15 66.83 -9.42 -36.73
C ASN A 15 66.13 -10.79 -36.65
N PHE A 16 64.82 -10.82 -36.41
CA PHE A 16 63.99 -12.01 -36.23
C PHE A 16 62.79 -12.10 -37.20
N ARG A 17 62.76 -11.27 -38.25
CA ARG A 17 61.81 -11.46 -39.37
C ARG A 17 62.12 -12.71 -40.20
N ILE A 18 63.37 -13.17 -40.15
CA ILE A 18 63.87 -14.42 -40.72
C ILE A 18 64.49 -15.22 -39.55
N PRO A 19 64.34 -16.57 -39.50
CA PRO A 19 64.96 -17.40 -38.47
C PRO A 19 66.47 -17.15 -38.31
N ASN A 20 66.88 -16.77 -37.11
CA ASN A 20 68.23 -16.30 -36.81
C ASN A 20 68.81 -17.03 -35.58
N PHE A 21 69.18 -18.30 -35.77
CA PHE A 21 69.54 -19.16 -34.65
C PHE A 21 70.79 -18.68 -33.91
N THR A 22 71.81 -18.18 -34.61
CA THR A 22 73.07 -17.74 -33.98
C THR A 22 72.85 -16.59 -32.99
N LEU A 23 71.99 -15.62 -33.34
CA LEU A 23 71.63 -14.54 -32.40
C LEU A 23 70.84 -15.04 -31.19
N ILE A 24 70.03 -16.10 -31.33
CA ILE A 24 69.28 -16.69 -30.21
C ILE A 24 70.18 -17.57 -29.34
N ALA A 25 71.15 -18.27 -29.92
CA ALA A 25 72.21 -18.95 -29.18
C ALA A 25 73.03 -17.95 -28.34
N ASP A 26 73.54 -16.88 -28.95
CA ASP A 26 74.26 -15.79 -28.27
C ASP A 26 73.46 -15.24 -27.07
N ILE A 27 72.17 -14.96 -27.27
CA ILE A 27 71.29 -14.39 -26.24
C ILE A 27 70.96 -15.41 -25.15
N LEU A 28 70.72 -16.69 -25.50
CA LEU A 28 70.35 -17.73 -24.55
C LEU A 28 71.52 -18.10 -23.65
N ILE A 29 72.70 -18.35 -24.23
CA ILE A 29 73.94 -18.61 -23.49
C ILE A 29 74.22 -17.44 -22.51
N TRP A 30 74.14 -16.20 -23.01
CA TRP A 30 74.36 -15.02 -22.17
C TRP A 30 73.31 -14.87 -21.07
N LEU A 31 72.01 -15.08 -21.35
CA LEU A 31 70.95 -14.93 -20.36
C LEU A 31 71.07 -15.94 -19.22
N VAL A 32 71.50 -17.18 -19.50
CA VAL A 32 71.69 -18.18 -18.44
C VAL A 32 72.99 -17.94 -17.67
N LYS A 33 74.12 -17.64 -18.34
CA LYS A 33 75.37 -17.23 -17.66
C LYS A 33 75.27 -15.89 -16.92
N ARG A 34 74.22 -15.11 -17.17
CA ARG A 34 73.84 -13.91 -16.41
C ARG A 34 72.89 -14.19 -15.23
N PHE A 35 72.26 -15.37 -15.20
CA PHE A 35 71.46 -15.87 -14.08
C PHE A 35 72.32 -16.65 -13.08
N ASP A 36 73.23 -17.50 -13.57
CA ASP A 36 74.17 -18.31 -12.79
C ASP A 36 75.52 -18.37 -13.54
N PRO A 37 76.61 -17.77 -13.03
CA PRO A 37 77.90 -17.75 -13.71
C PRO A 37 78.52 -19.13 -13.96
N ASP A 38 78.22 -20.10 -13.09
CA ASP A 38 78.79 -21.45 -13.11
C ASP A 38 77.88 -22.45 -13.88
N ALA A 39 76.99 -21.94 -14.75
CA ALA A 39 76.06 -22.75 -15.52
C ALA A 39 76.75 -23.55 -16.65
N ASP A 40 76.81 -24.88 -16.46
CA ASP A 40 77.25 -25.85 -17.46
C ASP A 40 76.21 -25.98 -18.59
N ILE A 41 76.57 -25.50 -19.79
CA ILE A 41 75.72 -25.41 -20.98
C ILE A 41 76.62 -25.60 -22.21
N HIS A 42 76.10 -26.28 -23.23
CA HIS A 42 76.80 -26.44 -24.51
C HIS A 42 76.96 -25.12 -25.26
N ASP A 43 78.16 -24.52 -25.23
CA ASP A 43 78.45 -23.22 -25.85
C ASP A 43 78.52 -23.25 -27.40
N SER A 44 78.65 -24.44 -28.01
CA SER A 44 78.73 -24.60 -29.46
C SER A 44 77.33 -24.64 -30.11
N TYR A 45 77.23 -24.12 -31.34
CA TYR A 45 75.97 -24.09 -32.11
C TYR A 45 76.15 -24.24 -33.63
N THR A 46 77.30 -24.77 -34.07
CA THR A 46 77.68 -24.82 -35.49
C THR A 46 76.89 -25.89 -36.25
N THR A 47 76.90 -27.13 -35.78
CA THR A 47 76.16 -28.26 -36.36
C THR A 47 74.68 -28.26 -35.94
N GLU A 48 73.84 -29.12 -36.53
CA GLU A 48 72.45 -29.29 -36.07
C GLU A 48 72.38 -29.94 -34.67
N GLU A 49 73.25 -30.93 -34.42
CA GLU A 49 73.33 -31.63 -33.13
C GLU A 49 73.72 -30.67 -31.99
N ASP A 50 74.70 -29.78 -32.22
CA ASP A 50 75.09 -28.72 -31.29
C ASP A 50 73.89 -27.86 -30.87
N ARG A 51 73.07 -27.42 -31.83
CA ARG A 51 71.95 -26.50 -31.59
C ARG A 51 70.84 -27.15 -30.78
N ILE A 52 70.58 -28.44 -31.04
CA ILE A 52 69.61 -29.23 -30.29
C ILE A 52 70.12 -29.42 -28.85
N LEU A 53 71.42 -29.72 -28.68
CA LEU A 53 72.05 -29.89 -27.37
C LEU A 53 72.03 -28.60 -26.54
N LEU A 54 72.41 -27.46 -27.12
CA LEU A 54 72.35 -26.13 -26.49
C LEU A 54 70.94 -25.80 -25.97
N ILE A 55 69.91 -25.91 -26.83
CA ILE A 55 68.52 -25.64 -26.40
C ILE A 55 68.12 -26.57 -25.26
N ARG A 56 68.46 -27.85 -25.37
CA ARG A 56 68.12 -28.85 -24.37
C ARG A 56 68.75 -28.50 -23.03
N THR A 57 70.08 -28.33 -22.97
CA THR A 57 70.79 -28.01 -21.73
C THR A 57 70.31 -26.69 -21.12
N ALA A 58 70.11 -25.65 -21.92
CA ALA A 58 69.65 -24.35 -21.42
C ALA A 58 68.19 -24.37 -20.92
N ALA A 59 67.32 -25.19 -21.54
CA ALA A 59 65.93 -25.34 -21.10
C ALA A 59 65.80 -26.24 -19.85
N GLU A 60 66.56 -27.34 -19.79
CA GLU A 60 66.65 -28.19 -18.60
C GLU A 60 67.23 -27.40 -17.41
N PHE A 61 68.30 -26.62 -17.62
CA PHE A 61 68.87 -25.73 -16.60
C PHE A 61 67.83 -24.72 -16.08
N MET A 62 67.19 -23.93 -16.95
CA MET A 62 66.30 -22.85 -16.51
C MET A 62 64.97 -23.36 -15.92
N ALA A 63 64.52 -24.56 -16.30
CA ALA A 63 63.42 -25.22 -15.62
C ALA A 63 63.77 -25.59 -14.17
N VAL A 64 64.98 -26.12 -13.92
CA VAL A 64 65.42 -26.56 -12.58
C VAL A 64 65.87 -25.39 -11.69
N LYS A 65 66.68 -24.47 -12.22
CA LYS A 65 67.37 -23.41 -11.46
C LYS A 65 66.58 -22.10 -11.36
N ALA A 66 65.82 -21.75 -12.40
CA ALA A 66 65.05 -20.50 -12.44
C ALA A 66 63.53 -20.71 -12.33
N ASN A 67 63.05 -21.96 -12.37
CA ASN A 67 61.64 -22.32 -12.49
C ASN A 67 60.95 -21.68 -13.72
N VAL A 68 61.70 -21.50 -14.83
CA VAL A 68 61.21 -20.92 -16.09
C VAL A 68 61.21 -21.97 -17.19
N MET A 69 60.03 -22.47 -17.54
CA MET A 69 59.86 -23.39 -18.67
C MET A 69 59.87 -22.66 -20.02
N PHE A 70 60.72 -23.11 -20.96
CA PHE A 70 60.68 -22.68 -22.38
C PHE A 70 59.99 -23.70 -23.28
N ASN A 71 59.40 -23.19 -24.35
CA ASN A 71 59.07 -24.01 -25.50
C ASN A 71 60.34 -24.20 -26.38
N THR A 72 61.01 -25.34 -26.23
CA THR A 72 62.24 -25.69 -26.96
C THR A 72 62.07 -25.62 -28.48
N LYS A 73 60.92 -26.05 -29.02
CA LYS A 73 60.59 -25.94 -30.45
C LYS A 73 60.58 -24.49 -30.94
N ARG A 74 60.03 -23.55 -30.16
CA ARG A 74 60.07 -22.11 -30.50
C ARG A 74 61.48 -21.53 -30.43
N LEU A 75 62.32 -21.95 -29.49
CA LEU A 75 63.72 -21.55 -29.45
C LEU A 75 64.47 -22.02 -30.71
N TYR A 76 64.22 -23.25 -31.19
CA TYR A 76 64.84 -23.79 -32.41
C TYR A 76 64.32 -23.11 -33.69
N GLN A 77 63.03 -22.75 -33.72
CA GLN A 77 62.38 -22.02 -34.83
C GLN A 77 63.00 -20.62 -35.06
N ALA A 78 63.71 -20.09 -34.07
CA ALA A 78 64.63 -18.95 -34.19
C ALA A 78 64.03 -17.60 -34.68
N ASP A 79 62.71 -17.43 -34.57
CA ASP A 79 61.98 -16.27 -35.09
C ASP A 79 61.35 -15.41 -33.96
N GLY A 80 60.39 -14.55 -34.31
CA GLY A 80 59.63 -13.73 -33.35
C GLY A 80 58.88 -14.50 -32.26
N TYR A 81 58.69 -15.83 -32.36
CA TYR A 81 58.17 -16.65 -31.27
C TYR A 81 59.27 -17.07 -30.28
N ALA A 82 60.52 -17.27 -30.73
CA ALA A 82 61.66 -17.51 -29.84
C ALA A 82 61.90 -16.32 -28.89
N VAL A 83 61.76 -15.09 -29.40
CA VAL A 83 61.88 -13.85 -28.62
C VAL A 83 60.90 -13.83 -27.42
N LYS A 84 59.70 -14.41 -27.58
CA LYS A 84 58.70 -14.49 -26.49
C LYS A 84 59.12 -15.46 -25.38
N GLU A 85 59.89 -16.50 -25.70
CA GLU A 85 60.45 -17.43 -24.72
C GLU A 85 61.64 -16.79 -23.98
N LEU A 86 62.57 -16.15 -24.70
CA LEU A 86 63.70 -15.40 -24.13
C LEU A 86 63.27 -14.22 -23.25
N LEU A 87 62.14 -13.59 -23.57
CA LEU A 87 61.57 -12.51 -22.76
C LEU A 87 61.23 -12.95 -21.33
N LYS A 88 60.94 -14.24 -21.06
CA LYS A 88 60.61 -14.74 -19.72
C LYS A 88 61.77 -14.56 -18.73
N ILE A 89 62.99 -14.91 -19.13
CA ILE A 89 64.21 -14.66 -18.33
C ILE A 89 64.47 -13.16 -18.23
N THR A 90 64.32 -12.48 -19.38
CA THR A 90 64.67 -11.07 -19.54
C THR A 90 63.83 -10.17 -18.62
N THR A 91 62.54 -10.46 -18.43
CA THR A 91 61.68 -9.73 -17.49
C THR A 91 61.98 -10.08 -16.04
N LEU A 92 62.26 -11.35 -15.72
CA LEU A 92 62.65 -11.80 -14.38
C LEU A 92 63.92 -11.06 -13.91
N LEU A 93 65.00 -11.11 -14.69
CA LEU A 93 66.26 -10.42 -14.38
C LEU A 93 66.09 -8.89 -14.34
N TYR A 94 65.27 -8.32 -15.22
CA TYR A 94 65.03 -6.87 -15.26
C TYR A 94 64.21 -6.38 -14.04
N ASN A 95 63.25 -7.17 -13.58
CA ASN A 95 62.46 -6.86 -12.39
C ASN A 95 63.31 -6.97 -11.12
N ALA A 96 64.21 -7.95 -11.02
CA ALA A 96 65.19 -8.04 -9.92
C ALA A 96 66.12 -6.81 -9.89
N LEU A 97 66.63 -6.38 -11.05
CA LEU A 97 67.43 -5.16 -11.18
C LEU A 97 66.66 -3.90 -10.74
N LEU A 98 65.37 -3.80 -11.06
CA LEU A 98 64.52 -2.68 -10.64
C LEU A 98 64.20 -2.69 -9.14
N ALA A 99 64.02 -3.88 -8.53
CA ALA A 99 63.78 -4.01 -7.10
C ALA A 99 64.98 -3.46 -6.29
N ASN A 100 66.19 -3.93 -6.61
CA ASN A 100 67.43 -3.52 -5.95
C ASN A 100 67.71 -2.00 -6.02
N ASN A 101 67.16 -1.29 -7.00
CA ASN A 101 67.28 0.17 -7.11
C ASN A 101 66.28 0.94 -6.24
N LYS A 102 65.20 0.33 -5.76
CA LYS A 102 64.19 1.02 -4.93
C LYS A 102 64.65 1.22 -3.48
N ASP A 103 65.36 0.24 -2.93
CA ASP A 103 65.81 0.26 -1.54
C ASP A 103 66.88 1.34 -1.26
N SER A 104 67.52 1.85 -2.31
CA SER A 104 68.56 2.89 -2.22
C SER A 104 68.05 4.31 -1.94
N ASN A 105 66.73 4.54 -1.89
CA ASN A 105 66.15 5.89 -1.91
C ASN A 105 65.18 6.18 -0.73
N TRP A 106 65.43 5.59 0.44
CA TRP A 106 64.64 5.79 1.66
C TRP A 106 65.01 7.10 2.39
N LEU A 107 64.70 8.24 1.77
CA LEU A 107 64.71 9.55 2.42
C LEU A 107 63.29 10.15 2.33
N PRO A 108 62.56 10.33 3.45
CA PRO A 108 61.16 10.75 3.40
C PRO A 108 61.02 12.23 3.03
N SER A 109 60.71 12.48 1.75
CA SER A 109 60.23 13.79 1.31
C SER A 109 58.82 14.00 1.86
N PHE A 110 58.67 14.90 2.84
CA PHE A 110 57.41 15.20 3.54
C PHE A 110 56.37 15.99 2.69
N ASN A 111 56.29 15.68 1.39
CA ASN A 111 55.33 16.22 0.43
C ASN A 111 54.56 15.10 -0.33
N SER A 112 54.42 13.92 0.27
CA SER A 112 53.45 12.92 -0.17
C SER A 112 52.04 13.37 0.22
N ASP A 113 51.12 13.48 -0.73
CA ASP A 113 49.79 14.07 -0.54
C ASP A 113 49.03 13.51 0.67
N ILE A 114 48.41 14.42 1.44
CA ILE A 114 47.52 14.08 2.57
C ILE A 114 46.39 13.13 2.11
N SER A 115 45.99 13.21 0.84
CA SER A 115 45.02 12.29 0.22
C SER A 115 45.49 10.83 0.22
N THR A 116 46.77 10.54 -0.10
CA THR A 116 47.28 9.16 -0.07
C THR A 116 47.38 8.67 1.36
N TYR A 117 47.87 9.49 2.29
CA TYR A 117 47.91 9.12 3.72
C TYR A 117 46.53 8.80 4.29
N ILE A 118 45.47 9.54 3.90
CA ILE A 118 44.08 9.24 4.28
C ILE A 118 43.58 7.94 3.64
N GLN A 119 43.99 7.63 2.41
CA GLN A 119 43.65 6.38 1.73
C GLN A 119 44.37 5.18 2.37
N ASP A 120 45.66 5.31 2.67
CA ASP A 120 46.47 4.30 3.34
C ASP A 120 45.96 4.01 4.77
N LEU A 121 45.53 5.05 5.50
CA LEU A 121 44.95 4.92 6.84
C LEU A 121 43.57 4.22 6.80
N LYS A 122 42.74 4.47 5.77
CA LYS A 122 41.52 3.69 5.54
C LYS A 122 41.84 2.22 5.22
N MET A 123 42.77 1.98 4.29
CA MET A 123 43.19 0.62 3.93
C MET A 123 43.77 -0.15 5.12
N SER A 124 44.56 0.52 5.97
CA SER A 124 45.09 -0.04 7.22
C SER A 124 43.99 -0.42 8.20
N ARG A 125 42.98 0.44 8.40
CA ARG A 125 41.82 0.14 9.24
C ARG A 125 40.99 -1.04 8.71
N ASP A 126 40.78 -1.09 7.39
CA ASP A 126 39.97 -2.13 6.76
C ASP A 126 40.75 -3.48 6.70
N LEU A 127 42.08 -3.44 6.63
CA LEU A 127 42.96 -4.61 6.86
C LEU A 127 42.92 -5.06 8.32
N ALA A 128 42.98 -4.15 9.30
CA ALA A 128 42.85 -4.50 10.72
C ALA A 128 41.50 -5.16 11.04
N SER A 129 40.41 -4.67 10.45
CA SER A 129 39.09 -5.32 10.53
C SER A 129 39.11 -6.73 9.94
N GLN A 130 39.73 -6.92 8.77
CA GLN A 130 39.92 -8.25 8.17
C GLN A 130 40.78 -9.18 9.03
N VAL A 131 41.83 -8.69 9.70
CA VAL A 131 42.64 -9.47 10.64
C VAL A 131 41.77 -9.98 11.80
N THR A 132 40.90 -9.14 12.39
CA THR A 132 39.96 -9.57 13.43
C THR A 132 38.97 -10.64 12.93
N ILE A 133 38.37 -10.43 11.74
CA ILE A 133 37.41 -11.38 11.14
C ILE A 133 38.08 -12.72 10.81
N LYS A 134 39.30 -12.69 10.25
CA LYS A 134 40.09 -13.90 9.99
C LYS A 134 40.56 -14.56 11.28
N GLY A 135 40.92 -13.81 12.30
CA GLY A 135 41.24 -14.33 13.64
C GLY A 135 40.06 -15.08 14.26
N ALA A 136 38.85 -14.52 14.23
CA ALA A 136 37.64 -15.19 14.70
C ALA A 136 37.32 -16.46 13.89
N SER A 137 37.41 -16.39 12.56
CA SER A 137 37.21 -17.55 11.68
C SER A 137 38.25 -18.67 11.93
N ILE A 138 39.53 -18.31 12.15
CA ILE A 138 40.59 -19.25 12.51
C ILE A 138 40.34 -19.85 13.90
N PHE A 139 39.88 -19.07 14.88
CA PHE A 139 39.53 -19.56 16.20
C PHE A 139 38.38 -20.58 16.16
N GLU A 140 37.31 -20.32 15.41
CA GLU A 140 36.22 -21.28 15.23
C GLU A 140 36.66 -22.57 14.52
N LEU A 141 37.51 -22.44 13.49
CA LEU A 141 38.04 -23.59 12.77
C LEU A 141 39.00 -24.42 13.63
N LEU A 142 39.88 -23.78 14.41
CA LEU A 142 40.77 -24.46 15.36
C LEU A 142 40.01 -25.11 16.52
N ARG A 143 38.93 -24.50 17.01
CA ARG A 143 38.04 -25.11 18.01
C ARG A 143 37.43 -26.41 17.48
N LYS A 144 36.98 -26.42 16.22
CA LYS A 144 36.41 -27.60 15.54
C LYS A 144 37.48 -28.60 15.08
N GLU A 145 38.74 -28.19 14.92
CA GLU A 145 39.83 -29.06 14.44
C GLU A 145 40.13 -30.22 15.39
N VAL A 146 39.82 -30.13 16.69
CA VAL A 146 39.95 -31.26 17.62
C VAL A 146 39.00 -32.39 17.21
N ASP A 147 37.70 -32.11 17.18
CA ASP A 147 36.67 -33.08 16.79
C ASP A 147 36.87 -33.56 15.34
N LEU A 148 37.14 -32.64 14.42
CA LEU A 148 37.38 -32.94 13.01
C LEU A 148 38.67 -33.73 12.77
N ARG A 149 39.68 -33.62 13.64
CA ARG A 149 40.90 -34.43 13.56
C ARG A 149 40.64 -35.85 14.04
N ASP A 150 39.87 -36.04 15.09
CA ASP A 150 39.56 -37.39 15.58
C ASP A 150 38.55 -38.11 14.68
N ILE A 151 37.55 -37.41 14.13
CA ILE A 151 36.67 -37.93 13.08
C ILE A 151 37.48 -38.29 11.82
N ARG A 152 38.46 -37.47 11.43
CA ARG A 152 39.36 -37.71 10.27
C ARG A 152 40.29 -38.89 10.52
N ASN A 153 40.94 -38.96 11.68
CA ASN A 153 41.81 -40.07 12.07
C ASN A 153 41.01 -41.37 12.10
N SER A 154 39.82 -41.36 12.71
CA SER A 154 38.87 -42.48 12.71
C SER A 154 38.55 -42.90 11.27
N SER A 155 38.10 -41.97 10.42
CA SER A 155 37.73 -42.23 9.01
C SER A 155 38.89 -42.71 8.12
N ILE A 156 40.14 -42.34 8.45
CA ILE A 156 41.35 -42.84 7.78
C ILE A 156 41.76 -44.21 8.32
N SER A 157 41.54 -44.48 9.61
CA SER A 157 41.84 -45.76 10.25
C SER A 157 40.82 -46.85 9.91
N THR A 158 39.56 -46.48 9.65
CA THR A 158 38.57 -47.38 9.06
C THR A 158 38.98 -47.67 7.62
N LEU A 159 39.45 -48.89 7.37
CA LEU A 159 39.55 -49.42 6.00
C LEU A 159 38.20 -49.23 5.31
N ILE A 160 38.23 -48.79 4.05
CA ILE A 160 37.02 -48.49 3.29
C ILE A 160 36.28 -49.81 2.98
N GLU A 161 35.30 -50.13 3.82
CA GLU A 161 34.41 -51.27 3.64
C GLU A 161 33.52 -51.03 2.41
N MET A 162 33.88 -51.65 1.29
CA MET A 162 33.12 -51.58 0.04
C MET A 162 31.63 -51.91 0.26
N ASN A 163 31.33 -52.88 1.12
CA ASN A 163 29.97 -53.27 1.49
C ASN A 163 29.18 -52.14 2.16
N ARG A 164 29.83 -51.33 3.02
CA ARG A 164 29.21 -50.20 3.71
C ARG A 164 28.95 -49.04 2.75
N ILE A 165 29.88 -48.77 1.82
CA ILE A 165 29.64 -47.82 0.73
C ILE A 165 28.49 -48.30 -0.16
N GLU A 166 28.48 -49.57 -0.58
CA GLU A 166 27.42 -50.12 -1.42
C GLU A 166 26.05 -50.04 -0.73
N SER A 167 25.98 -50.31 0.58
CA SER A 167 24.75 -50.15 1.37
C SER A 167 24.30 -48.69 1.43
N ALA A 168 25.19 -47.75 1.75
CA ALA A 168 24.86 -46.32 1.83
C ALA A 168 24.46 -45.74 0.46
N VAL A 169 25.06 -46.20 -0.64
CA VAL A 169 24.67 -45.82 -2.00
C VAL A 169 23.29 -46.39 -2.37
N LYS A 170 22.97 -47.64 -1.99
CA LYS A 170 21.63 -48.20 -2.17
C LYS A 170 20.58 -47.43 -1.37
N GLU A 171 20.86 -47.13 -0.11
CA GLU A 171 19.99 -46.34 0.77
C GLU A 171 19.74 -44.94 0.21
N ALA A 172 20.79 -44.22 -0.22
CA ALA A 172 20.66 -42.93 -0.88
C ALA A 172 19.87 -43.00 -2.20
N VAL A 173 19.98 -44.09 -2.97
CA VAL A 173 19.20 -44.33 -4.19
C VAL A 173 17.72 -44.61 -3.88
N GLU A 174 17.39 -45.38 -2.84
CA GLU A 174 16.00 -45.58 -2.44
C GLU A 174 15.38 -44.30 -1.85
N PHE A 175 16.13 -43.54 -1.04
CA PHE A 175 15.70 -42.21 -0.58
C PHE A 175 15.47 -41.23 -1.74
N ALA A 176 16.34 -41.23 -2.75
CA ALA A 176 16.13 -40.43 -3.95
C ALA A 176 14.88 -40.88 -4.73
N LYS A 177 14.62 -42.19 -4.84
CA LYS A 177 13.41 -42.73 -5.48
C LYS A 177 12.13 -42.35 -4.73
N THR A 178 12.09 -42.47 -3.40
CA THR A 178 10.90 -42.10 -2.60
C THR A 178 10.68 -40.59 -2.64
N SER A 179 11.74 -39.77 -2.58
CA SER A 179 11.65 -38.32 -2.79
C SER A 179 11.10 -37.97 -4.19
N ILE A 180 11.55 -38.66 -5.24
CA ILE A 180 11.01 -38.51 -6.61
C ILE A 180 9.54 -38.97 -6.72
N ALA A 181 9.13 -40.01 -5.99
CA ALA A 181 7.74 -40.46 -5.97
C ALA A 181 6.82 -39.45 -5.23
N ASN A 182 7.25 -38.96 -4.07
CA ASN A 182 6.52 -37.99 -3.26
C ASN A 182 6.36 -36.66 -4.00
N THR A 183 7.43 -36.16 -4.63
CA THR A 183 7.37 -34.92 -5.43
C THR A 183 6.50 -35.07 -6.68
N LYS A 184 6.48 -36.24 -7.34
CA LYS A 184 5.53 -36.51 -8.44
C LYS A 184 4.07 -36.50 -7.96
N SER A 185 3.77 -37.15 -6.83
CA SER A 185 2.42 -37.12 -6.25
C SER A 185 2.00 -35.70 -5.88
N LEU A 186 2.91 -34.88 -5.34
CA LEU A 186 2.64 -33.47 -5.06
C LEU A 186 2.35 -32.67 -6.35
N ILE A 187 3.10 -32.91 -7.43
CA ILE A 187 2.85 -32.27 -8.75
C ILE A 187 1.49 -32.69 -9.32
N GLU A 188 1.10 -33.97 -9.20
CA GLU A 188 -0.21 -34.47 -9.64
C GLU A 188 -1.36 -33.84 -8.83
N ASN A 189 -1.22 -33.73 -7.51
CA ASN A 189 -2.16 -33.03 -6.64
C ASN A 189 -2.28 -31.53 -6.98
N VAL A 190 -1.15 -30.86 -7.27
CA VAL A 190 -1.16 -29.46 -7.71
C VAL A 190 -1.88 -29.32 -9.05
N SER A 191 -1.61 -30.17 -10.03
CA SER A 191 -2.31 -30.14 -11.33
C SER A 191 -3.82 -30.38 -11.20
N ALA A 192 -4.23 -31.27 -10.30
CA ALA A 192 -5.65 -31.50 -10.00
C ALA A 192 -6.33 -30.29 -9.34
N THR A 193 -5.61 -29.57 -8.46
CA THR A 193 -6.13 -28.33 -7.85
C THR A 193 -6.16 -27.15 -8.83
N GLU A 194 -5.17 -27.03 -9.71
CA GLU A 194 -5.12 -26.07 -10.83
C GLU A 194 -6.35 -26.23 -11.74
N SER A 195 -6.58 -27.44 -12.27
CA SER A 195 -7.75 -27.76 -13.10
C SER A 195 -9.08 -27.49 -12.37
N SER A 196 -9.15 -27.77 -11.06
CA SER A 196 -10.32 -27.47 -10.22
C SER A 196 -10.54 -25.96 -10.02
N LEU A 197 -9.48 -25.16 -9.97
CA LEU A 197 -9.55 -23.71 -9.86
C LEU A 197 -9.93 -23.06 -11.20
N ASP A 198 -9.37 -23.52 -12.33
CA ASP A 198 -9.74 -23.04 -13.66
C ASP A 198 -11.24 -23.24 -13.94
N ALA A 199 -11.78 -24.43 -13.64
CA ALA A 199 -13.21 -24.70 -13.78
C ALA A 199 -14.09 -23.81 -12.89
N LYS A 200 -13.60 -23.39 -11.71
CA LYS A 200 -14.28 -22.41 -10.83
C LYS A 200 -14.17 -20.99 -11.40
N ILE A 201 -13.02 -20.63 -11.96
CA ILE A 201 -12.76 -19.32 -12.59
C ILE A 201 -13.64 -19.14 -13.83
N GLU A 202 -13.68 -20.11 -14.75
CA GLU A 202 -14.55 -20.08 -15.93
C GLU A 202 -16.03 -19.93 -15.52
N LYS A 203 -16.50 -20.76 -14.58
CA LYS A 203 -17.87 -20.68 -14.05
C LYS A 203 -18.19 -19.30 -13.47
N LYS A 204 -17.24 -18.67 -12.77
CA LYS A 204 -17.39 -17.31 -12.23
C LYS A 204 -17.29 -16.22 -13.29
N GLN A 205 -16.50 -16.39 -14.35
CA GLN A 205 -16.47 -15.48 -15.50
C GLN A 205 -17.83 -15.48 -16.23
N VAL A 206 -18.40 -16.66 -16.50
CA VAL A 206 -19.73 -16.79 -17.13
C VAL A 206 -20.84 -16.19 -16.25
N GLU A 207 -20.79 -16.40 -14.93
CA GLU A 207 -21.71 -15.79 -13.98
C GLU A 207 -21.59 -14.26 -13.95
N LEU A 208 -20.35 -13.73 -13.93
CA LEU A 208 -20.06 -12.30 -13.98
C LEU A 208 -20.57 -11.69 -15.28
N GLU A 209 -20.30 -12.30 -16.44
CA GLU A 209 -20.74 -11.80 -17.74
C GLU A 209 -22.28 -11.80 -17.86
N ARG A 210 -22.95 -12.84 -17.34
CA ARG A 210 -24.42 -12.89 -17.24
C ARG A 210 -24.96 -11.76 -16.35
N ASN A 211 -24.34 -11.51 -15.20
CA ASN A 211 -24.75 -10.44 -14.29
C ASN A 211 -24.45 -9.04 -14.86
N GLN A 212 -23.35 -8.88 -15.60
CA GLN A 212 -23.02 -7.64 -16.31
C GLN A 212 -24.00 -7.36 -17.45
N LYS A 213 -24.40 -8.39 -18.23
CA LYS A 213 -25.49 -8.31 -19.21
C LYS A 213 -26.82 -7.93 -18.55
N ARG A 214 -27.17 -8.56 -17.42
CA ARG A 214 -28.38 -8.21 -16.62
C ARG A 214 -28.34 -6.75 -16.15
N LEU A 215 -27.20 -6.28 -15.64
CA LEU A 215 -27.01 -4.90 -15.18
C LEU A 215 -27.10 -3.89 -16.34
N GLN A 216 -26.52 -4.20 -17.51
CA GLN A 216 -26.66 -3.36 -18.70
C GLN A 216 -28.11 -3.27 -19.18
N THR A 217 -28.88 -4.36 -19.12
CA THR A 217 -30.32 -4.33 -19.39
C THR A 217 -31.07 -3.48 -18.36
N LEU A 218 -30.80 -3.68 -17.06
CA LEU A 218 -31.43 -2.89 -15.99
C LEU A 218 -31.14 -1.38 -16.13
N LYS A 219 -29.92 -0.99 -16.49
CA LYS A 219 -29.54 0.40 -16.75
C LYS A 219 -30.20 1.01 -18.00
N LYS A 220 -30.73 0.19 -18.92
CA LYS A 220 -31.49 0.65 -20.10
C LYS A 220 -32.99 0.73 -19.83
N VAL A 221 -33.50 0.04 -18.82
CA VAL A 221 -34.92 0.08 -18.44
C VAL A 221 -35.14 1.31 -17.55
N ARG A 222 -35.91 2.28 -18.05
CA ARG A 222 -36.43 3.38 -17.22
C ARG A 222 -37.39 2.78 -16.17
N PRO A 223 -37.30 3.16 -14.88
CA PRO A 223 -38.27 2.70 -13.87
C PRO A 223 -39.69 3.11 -14.26
N ALA A 224 -40.65 2.18 -14.13
CA ALA A 224 -41.99 2.34 -14.71
C ALA A 224 -42.70 3.65 -14.31
N PHE A 225 -42.62 4.02 -13.03
CA PHE A 225 -43.27 5.21 -12.47
C PHE A 225 -42.43 6.49 -12.55
N LEU A 226 -41.20 6.44 -13.09
CA LEU A 226 -40.34 7.63 -13.14
C LEU A 226 -40.90 8.71 -14.09
N GLU A 227 -41.53 8.30 -15.19
CA GLU A 227 -42.18 9.25 -16.11
C GLU A 227 -43.47 9.85 -15.53
N GLU A 228 -44.19 9.10 -14.67
CA GLU A 228 -45.34 9.62 -13.94
C GLU A 228 -44.89 10.58 -12.83
N PHE A 229 -43.81 10.26 -12.12
CA PHE A 229 -43.19 11.13 -11.13
C PHE A 229 -42.73 12.46 -11.75
N GLU A 230 -41.98 12.43 -12.86
CA GLU A 230 -41.52 13.66 -13.55
C GLU A 230 -42.69 14.53 -14.04
N LYS A 231 -43.80 13.92 -14.48
CA LYS A 231 -45.04 14.65 -14.85
C LYS A 231 -45.69 15.30 -13.64
N LEU A 232 -45.83 14.57 -12.53
CA LEU A 232 -46.41 15.07 -11.28
C LEU A 232 -45.54 16.15 -10.63
N GLU A 233 -44.22 16.05 -10.72
CA GLU A 233 -43.27 17.07 -10.23
C GLU A 233 -43.39 18.36 -11.05
N ALA A 234 -43.48 18.26 -12.39
CA ALA A 234 -43.71 19.40 -13.26
C ALA A 234 -45.10 20.04 -13.01
N GLU A 235 -46.15 19.24 -12.87
CA GLU A 235 -47.50 19.73 -12.54
C GLU A 235 -47.51 20.44 -11.18
N LEU A 236 -46.94 19.82 -10.14
CA LEU A 236 -46.77 20.40 -8.80
C LEU A 236 -46.00 21.73 -8.84
N GLN A 237 -44.94 21.83 -9.66
CA GLN A 237 -44.19 23.08 -9.82
C GLN A 237 -45.06 24.20 -10.43
N THR A 238 -45.87 23.90 -11.45
CA THR A 238 -46.81 24.88 -12.02
C THR A 238 -47.92 25.26 -11.04
N LEU A 239 -48.45 24.29 -10.28
CA LEU A 239 -49.51 24.51 -9.29
C LEU A 239 -48.99 25.35 -8.11
N TYR A 240 -47.75 25.12 -7.68
CA TYR A 240 -47.08 25.93 -6.65
C TYR A 240 -46.83 27.36 -7.13
N GLN A 241 -46.39 27.54 -8.39
CA GLN A 241 -46.23 28.87 -8.99
C GLN A 241 -47.55 29.65 -9.04
N GLU A 242 -48.67 28.99 -9.36
CA GLU A 242 -50.00 29.61 -9.32
C GLU A 242 -50.48 29.87 -7.88
N TYR A 243 -50.25 28.93 -6.95
CA TYR A 243 -50.57 29.12 -5.53
C TYR A 243 -49.86 30.35 -4.95
N VAL A 244 -48.57 30.54 -5.24
CA VAL A 244 -47.79 31.70 -4.78
C VAL A 244 -48.32 33.02 -5.37
N THR A 245 -48.68 33.05 -6.67
CA THR A 245 -49.25 34.27 -7.26
C THR A 245 -50.65 34.58 -6.72
N ARG A 246 -51.54 33.58 -6.61
CA ARG A 246 -52.86 33.73 -6.00
C ARG A 246 -52.77 34.21 -4.55
N THR A 247 -51.88 33.61 -3.74
CA THR A 247 -51.67 34.00 -2.33
C THR A 247 -51.20 35.46 -2.23
N ARG A 248 -50.23 35.87 -3.07
CA ARG A 248 -49.76 37.26 -3.14
C ARG A 248 -50.88 38.23 -3.53
N CYS A 249 -51.75 37.86 -4.49
CA CYS A 249 -52.90 38.66 -4.87
C CYS A 249 -53.95 38.76 -3.76
N ILE A 250 -54.19 37.66 -3.02
CA ILE A 250 -55.11 37.65 -1.87
C ILE A 250 -54.61 38.59 -0.77
N SER A 251 -53.36 38.47 -0.33
CA SER A 251 -52.83 39.34 0.74
C SER A 251 -52.80 40.83 0.36
N TYR A 252 -52.63 41.16 -0.93
CA TYR A 252 -52.77 42.53 -1.42
C TYR A 252 -54.22 43.05 -1.35
N LEU A 253 -55.19 42.22 -1.73
CA LEU A 253 -56.61 42.56 -1.65
C LEU A 253 -57.11 42.61 -0.19
N GLU A 254 -56.58 41.76 0.68
CA GLU A 254 -56.84 41.79 2.13
C GLU A 254 -56.32 43.11 2.73
N GLN A 255 -55.07 43.50 2.44
CA GLN A 255 -54.54 44.81 2.86
C GLN A 255 -55.41 45.97 2.35
N GLN A 256 -55.76 45.98 1.05
CA GLN A 256 -56.56 47.06 0.47
C GLN A 256 -57.98 47.13 1.08
N HIS A 257 -58.55 45.98 1.47
CA HIS A 257 -59.83 45.91 2.18
C HIS A 257 -59.69 46.39 3.64
N GLU A 258 -58.62 46.03 4.36
CA GLU A 258 -58.34 46.54 5.70
C GLU A 258 -58.18 48.07 5.69
N GLU A 259 -57.40 48.62 4.77
CA GLU A 259 -57.25 50.07 4.56
C GLU A 259 -58.61 50.75 4.28
N ALA A 260 -59.43 50.18 3.39
CA ALA A 260 -60.76 50.72 3.08
C ALA A 260 -61.72 50.68 4.30
N THR A 261 -61.69 49.60 5.09
CA THR A 261 -62.52 49.49 6.31
C THR A 261 -62.05 50.43 7.42
N LEU A 262 -60.73 50.65 7.56
CA LEU A 262 -60.17 51.66 8.47
C LEU A 262 -60.63 53.08 8.09
N ILE A 263 -60.57 53.45 6.81
CA ILE A 263 -61.01 54.76 6.32
C ILE A 263 -62.52 54.98 6.57
N GLU A 264 -63.37 53.98 6.31
CA GLU A 264 -64.81 54.13 6.58
C GLU A 264 -65.14 54.08 8.07
N GLN A 265 -64.37 53.34 8.88
CA GLN A 265 -64.47 53.37 10.34
C GLN A 265 -64.06 54.73 10.90
N GLU A 266 -63.00 55.35 10.39
CA GLU A 266 -62.59 56.71 10.76
C GLU A 266 -63.66 57.74 10.37
N ARG A 267 -64.20 57.67 9.15
CA ARG A 267 -65.33 58.53 8.71
C ARG A 267 -66.59 58.32 9.55
N MET A 268 -66.87 57.10 10.01
CA MET A 268 -67.97 56.84 10.95
C MET A 268 -67.66 57.40 12.34
N GLN A 269 -66.44 57.24 12.87
CA GLN A 269 -66.04 57.85 14.13
C GLN A 269 -66.12 59.38 14.06
N GLN A 270 -65.69 59.99 12.96
CA GLN A 270 -65.71 61.43 12.77
C GLN A 270 -67.15 61.98 12.72
N ARG A 271 -68.03 61.38 11.90
CA ARG A 271 -69.48 61.68 11.92
C ARG A 271 -70.11 61.46 13.30
N GLN A 272 -69.68 60.44 14.05
CA GLN A 272 -70.14 60.21 15.43
C GLN A 272 -69.63 61.28 16.41
N ARG A 273 -68.39 61.78 16.28
CA ARG A 273 -67.86 62.89 17.09
C ARG A 273 -68.65 64.18 16.80
N GLU A 274 -68.89 64.48 15.53
CA GLU A 274 -69.68 65.63 15.08
C GLU A 274 -71.14 65.56 15.56
N THR A 275 -71.79 64.40 15.42
CA THR A 275 -73.15 64.16 15.92
C THR A 275 -73.21 64.28 17.44
N LYS A 276 -72.24 63.71 18.18
CA LYS A 276 -72.17 63.86 19.64
C LYS A 276 -72.00 65.31 20.05
N LYS A 277 -71.14 66.07 19.36
CA LYS A 277 -70.95 67.50 19.64
C LYS A 277 -72.23 68.31 19.42
N MET A 278 -72.97 68.06 18.34
CA MET A 278 -74.28 68.71 18.14
C MET A 278 -75.33 68.30 19.19
N VAL A 279 -75.35 67.03 19.63
CA VAL A 279 -76.25 66.58 20.71
C VAL A 279 -75.85 67.19 22.05
N GLU A 280 -74.56 67.34 22.33
CA GLU A 280 -74.05 68.00 23.55
C GLU A 280 -74.36 69.50 23.54
N GLU A 281 -74.19 70.18 22.40
CA GLU A 281 -74.59 71.59 22.22
C GLU A 281 -76.11 71.77 22.35
N MET A 282 -76.91 70.85 21.82
CA MET A 282 -78.37 70.83 22.00
C MET A 282 -78.76 70.60 23.47
N GLN A 283 -78.11 69.66 24.17
CA GLN A 283 -78.34 69.43 25.60
C GLN A 283 -77.92 70.62 26.46
N GLN A 284 -76.86 71.34 26.09
CA GLN A 284 -76.47 72.60 26.75
C GLN A 284 -77.45 73.74 26.45
N ALA A 285 -78.09 73.75 25.28
CA ALA A 285 -79.16 74.70 24.95
C ALA A 285 -80.46 74.37 25.71
N ASP A 286 -80.89 73.10 25.72
CA ASP A 286 -82.08 72.65 26.45
C ASP A 286 -81.90 72.82 27.97
N ALA A 287 -80.71 72.56 28.52
CA ALA A 287 -80.42 72.84 29.93
C ALA A 287 -80.47 74.34 30.27
N ARG A 288 -80.12 75.23 29.32
CA ARG A 288 -80.32 76.69 29.49
C ARG A 288 -81.80 77.05 29.43
N ASN A 289 -82.53 76.55 28.44
CA ASN A 289 -83.96 76.79 28.28
C ASN A 289 -84.76 76.30 29.52
N LEU A 290 -84.41 75.14 30.08
CA LEU A 290 -85.09 74.59 31.26
C LEU A 290 -84.89 75.45 32.51
N ILE A 291 -83.68 75.99 32.70
CA ILE A 291 -83.35 76.94 33.78
C ILE A 291 -84.07 78.28 33.59
N GLU A 292 -84.43 78.64 32.36
CA GLU A 292 -85.20 79.86 32.02
C GLU A 292 -86.74 79.64 32.07
N SER A 293 -87.22 78.41 31.93
CA SER A 293 -88.66 78.08 31.90
C SER A 293 -89.32 77.76 33.25
N ASP A 294 -88.56 77.42 34.29
CA ASP A 294 -89.09 76.97 35.60
C ASP A 294 -89.74 78.08 36.47
N ILE A 295 -90.12 79.22 35.86
CA ILE A 295 -90.85 80.32 36.51
C ILE A 295 -92.05 80.77 35.64
N LEU A 296 -93.12 79.94 35.57
CA LEU A 296 -94.55 80.34 35.65
C LEU A 296 -95.52 79.22 35.21
N ASN A 297 -96.56 78.98 36.03
CA ASN A 297 -97.78 78.16 35.81
C ASN A 297 -97.59 76.66 35.51
N LEU A 298 -98.19 75.70 36.23
CA LEU A 298 -99.59 75.44 36.61
C LEU A 298 -100.57 75.11 35.45
N GLU A 299 -100.85 73.80 35.36
CA GLU A 299 -102.20 73.18 35.38
C GLU A 299 -103.18 73.33 34.18
N GLY A 300 -103.59 72.16 33.64
CA GLY A 300 -104.93 71.96 33.05
C GLY A 300 -104.99 71.59 31.56
N GLY A 301 -105.51 70.38 31.26
CA GLY A 301 -105.87 69.97 29.89
C GLY A 301 -106.14 68.47 29.74
N GLN A 302 -107.31 68.07 29.24
CA GLN A 302 -107.73 66.67 29.12
C GLN A 302 -108.03 66.24 27.67
N SER A 303 -108.19 64.92 27.48
CA SER A 303 -109.05 64.24 26.48
C SER A 303 -108.49 63.98 25.07
N ASN A 304 -108.96 62.97 24.30
CA ASN A 304 -109.48 61.62 24.62
C ASN A 304 -109.64 60.80 23.31
N HIS A 305 -109.57 59.46 23.39
CA HIS A 305 -109.90 58.43 22.37
C HIS A 305 -109.13 58.44 21.01
N GLY A 306 -108.95 57.30 20.33
CA GLY A 306 -109.18 55.91 20.76
C GLY A 306 -109.44 54.91 19.61
N TYR A 307 -109.24 53.62 19.91
CA TYR A 307 -109.78 52.44 19.19
C TYR A 307 -109.23 52.18 17.75
N GLN A 308 -109.32 50.97 17.16
CA GLN A 308 -109.96 49.72 17.58
C GLN A 308 -109.28 48.44 16.99
N GLU A 309 -109.25 47.35 17.78
CA GLU A 309 -109.41 45.90 17.45
C GLU A 309 -108.74 45.18 16.25
N SER A 310 -108.26 43.91 16.35
CA SER A 310 -108.87 42.59 16.68
C SER A 310 -109.49 41.87 15.45
N ASN A 311 -109.58 40.52 15.29
CA ASN A 311 -109.21 39.36 16.12
C ASN A 311 -109.12 38.05 15.27
N LYS A 312 -108.06 37.22 15.43
CA LYS A 312 -108.10 35.72 15.25
C LYS A 312 -108.47 35.20 13.82
N PRO A 313 -108.59 33.87 13.53
CA PRO A 313 -108.46 32.65 14.36
C PRO A 313 -107.54 31.52 13.80
N ALA A 314 -107.48 30.40 14.54
CA ALA A 314 -107.04 29.06 14.10
C ALA A 314 -108.29 28.20 13.69
N PRO A 315 -108.31 26.85 13.41
CA PRO A 315 -107.35 25.80 13.83
C PRO A 315 -107.26 24.49 12.95
N VAL A 316 -106.74 23.39 13.56
CA VAL A 316 -107.21 21.97 13.46
C VAL A 316 -106.57 20.93 12.47
N THR A 317 -105.61 20.14 13.02
CA THR A 317 -105.39 18.67 12.80
C THR A 317 -104.77 18.15 11.47
N ARG A 318 -104.27 16.90 11.30
CA ARG A 318 -104.48 15.63 12.08
C ARG A 318 -103.41 14.52 11.90
N ARG A 319 -102.71 14.13 13.00
CA ARG A 319 -102.06 12.79 13.27
C ARG A 319 -100.93 12.37 12.28
N LEU A 320 -100.06 11.37 12.52
CA LEU A 320 -100.05 10.20 13.44
C LEU A 320 -98.69 9.99 14.18
N ARG A 321 -98.57 8.91 14.97
CA ARG A 321 -97.36 8.49 15.71
C ARG A 321 -96.64 7.33 15.01
N THR A 322 -95.31 7.30 15.10
CA THR A 322 -94.47 6.14 15.50
C THR A 322 -93.06 6.61 15.86
N ALA A 323 -92.25 5.77 16.49
CA ALA A 323 -90.87 6.07 16.90
C ALA A 323 -89.88 5.10 16.24
N THR A 324 -88.63 5.54 16.03
CA THR A 324 -87.39 4.81 16.43
C THR A 324 -86.09 5.61 16.13
N ALA A 325 -85.09 5.43 17.02
CA ALA A 325 -83.63 5.42 16.79
C ALA A 325 -82.81 6.66 16.32
N ALA A 326 -81.54 6.65 16.77
CA ALA A 326 -80.31 7.22 16.18
C ALA A 326 -80.08 8.76 16.11
N LYS A 327 -79.45 9.28 17.17
CA LYS A 327 -78.51 10.44 17.24
C LYS A 327 -77.54 10.18 18.43
N PRO A 328 -76.44 10.94 18.67
CA PRO A 328 -75.82 12.07 17.95
C PRO A 328 -74.43 11.63 17.40
N ARG A 329 -73.28 12.35 17.33
CA ARG A 329 -72.84 13.73 17.68
C ARG A 329 -71.53 14.10 16.93
N LEU A 330 -71.40 15.34 16.44
CA LEU A 330 -70.22 16.25 16.50
C LEU A 330 -70.55 17.48 15.62
N THR A 331 -70.46 18.78 15.97
CA THR A 331 -69.83 19.60 17.04
C THR A 331 -68.34 19.92 16.90
N THR A 332 -68.04 21.02 16.21
CA THR A 332 -66.90 21.91 16.52
C THR A 332 -67.35 23.37 16.43
N GLY A 333 -66.86 24.24 17.31
CA GLY A 333 -67.26 25.66 17.39
C GLY A 333 -66.09 26.61 17.58
N LYS A 334 -66.33 27.91 17.42
CA LYS A 334 -65.33 28.99 17.55
C LYS A 334 -64.96 29.25 19.02
N LYS A 335 -63.66 29.43 19.35
CA LYS A 335 -63.08 30.72 19.78
C LYS A 335 -61.56 30.66 20.09
N ARG A 336 -60.95 31.86 20.17
CA ARG A 336 -59.55 32.11 20.62
C ARG A 336 -59.48 32.30 22.14
N VAL A 337 -58.34 31.96 22.75
CA VAL A 337 -57.85 32.47 24.06
C VAL A 337 -56.31 32.70 23.94
N PHE A 338 -55.74 33.56 24.78
CA PHE A 338 -54.32 33.97 24.81
C PHE A 338 -53.56 33.27 25.94
N GLY A 339 -52.22 33.14 25.82
CA GLY A 339 -51.40 32.20 26.59
C GLY A 339 -51.07 32.49 28.06
N SER A 340 -50.33 31.55 28.66
CA SER A 340 -49.38 31.72 29.78
C SER A 340 -48.48 30.48 29.90
N MET A 341 -47.28 30.63 30.47
CA MET A 341 -46.46 29.50 30.95
C MET A 341 -46.98 28.98 32.30
N ASN A 342 -46.80 27.68 32.57
CA ASN A 342 -46.16 27.15 33.80
C ASN A 342 -46.00 25.61 33.77
N VAL A 343 -45.30 25.07 34.76
CA VAL A 343 -44.77 23.68 34.83
C VAL A 343 -45.54 22.82 35.84
N ALA A 344 -45.81 21.56 35.46
CA ALA A 344 -45.96 20.33 36.28
C ALA A 344 -45.95 19.17 35.25
N GLU A 345 -44.96 18.25 35.27
CA GLU A 345 -44.82 17.05 36.12
C GLU A 345 -45.74 15.88 35.71
N ASP A 346 -45.25 14.68 36.01
CA ASP A 346 -45.64 13.31 35.59
C ASP A 346 -47.16 13.00 35.58
N ASP A 347 -47.68 12.03 34.82
CA ASP A 347 -47.31 10.61 34.94
C ASP A 347 -47.72 9.72 33.73
N SER A 348 -47.09 8.54 33.68
CA SER A 348 -47.39 7.28 32.98
C SER A 348 -48.48 7.20 31.89
N ASN A 349 -48.13 6.48 30.82
CA ASN A 349 -48.77 5.18 30.50
C ASN A 349 -47.90 4.36 29.53
N SER A 350 -47.76 3.06 29.81
CA SER A 350 -47.10 2.09 28.92
C SER A 350 -48.02 1.67 27.78
N LEU A 351 -47.45 1.41 26.60
CA LEU A 351 -48.14 0.74 25.50
C LEU A 351 -47.30 -0.46 25.05
N ASP A 352 -47.68 -1.63 25.55
CA ASP A 352 -47.33 -2.89 24.89
C ASP A 352 -48.02 -2.93 23.52
N SER A 353 -47.32 -3.45 22.52
CA SER A 353 -47.93 -3.84 21.24
C SER A 353 -47.05 -4.90 20.59
N ASP A 354 -47.27 -6.14 20.97
CA ASP A 354 -46.60 -7.29 20.37
C ASP A 354 -46.79 -7.31 18.85
N SER A 355 -45.79 -7.80 18.14
CA SER A 355 -45.87 -8.12 16.71
C SER A 355 -44.86 -9.22 16.42
N ASP A 356 -45.29 -10.47 16.58
CA ASP A 356 -44.53 -11.66 16.20
C ASP A 356 -44.06 -11.54 14.75
N LEU A 357 -42.74 -11.45 14.56
CA LEU A 357 -42.11 -11.54 13.26
C LEU A 357 -41.19 -12.76 13.29
N LEU A 358 -41.81 -13.94 13.09
CA LEU A 358 -41.12 -15.22 12.95
C LEU A 358 -40.16 -15.16 11.74
N LEU A 359 -38.90 -14.91 12.03
CA LEU A 359 -37.77 -15.22 11.17
C LEU A 359 -37.23 -16.58 11.63
N ASP A 360 -37.44 -17.61 10.82
CA ASP A 360 -36.76 -18.89 11.01
C ASP A 360 -35.24 -18.70 10.87
N ASP A 361 -34.53 -19.43 11.73
CA ASP A 361 -33.08 -19.50 11.84
C ASP A 361 -32.40 -19.92 10.52
N ASP A 362 -31.31 -19.23 10.17
CA ASP A 362 -30.33 -19.70 9.18
C ASP A 362 -28.92 -19.17 9.50
N GLY A 363 -28.46 -19.38 10.75
CA GLY A 363 -27.04 -19.55 11.10
C GLY A 363 -26.15 -18.31 11.27
N ASP A 364 -25.54 -18.21 12.47
CA ASP A 364 -24.57 -17.18 12.86
C ASP A 364 -23.45 -16.91 11.83
N ASN A 365 -23.11 -15.63 11.69
CA ASN A 365 -21.99 -15.16 10.87
C ASN A 365 -21.02 -14.32 11.71
N SER A 366 -20.56 -14.90 12.83
CA SER A 366 -19.65 -14.24 13.77
C SER A 366 -18.66 -15.21 14.44
N ASP A 367 -17.65 -15.65 13.67
CA ASP A 367 -16.37 -16.08 14.25
C ASP A 367 -15.21 -15.54 13.41
N LEU A 368 -14.87 -14.27 13.66
CA LEU A 368 -13.76 -13.56 13.04
C LEU A 368 -12.61 -13.47 14.06
N PHE A 369 -11.51 -14.18 13.77
CA PHE A 369 -10.32 -14.42 14.61
C PHE A 369 -10.55 -15.38 15.79
N GLY A 370 -9.76 -16.47 15.90
CA GLY A 370 -9.78 -17.23 17.17
C GLY A 370 -8.96 -18.50 17.36
N SER A 371 -8.61 -19.28 16.32
CA SER A 371 -7.82 -20.53 16.49
C SER A 371 -6.90 -20.77 15.30
N GLY A 372 -5.69 -21.29 15.43
CA GLY A 372 -5.06 -21.90 16.61
C GLY A 372 -5.19 -23.42 16.54
N ASP A 373 -4.04 -24.09 16.47
CA ASP A 373 -3.84 -25.55 16.52
C ASP A 373 -4.65 -26.41 15.53
N ASP A 374 -4.01 -26.79 14.42
CA ASP A 374 -4.14 -28.13 13.80
C ASP A 374 -3.02 -28.40 12.77
N ILE A 375 -1.76 -28.34 13.22
CA ILE A 375 -0.59 -28.86 12.49
C ILE A 375 0.30 -29.66 13.47
N GLU A 376 -0.20 -30.81 13.92
CA GLU A 376 0.65 -31.91 14.41
C GLU A 376 0.79 -32.97 13.30
N GLY A 377 2.01 -33.43 13.03
CA GLY A 377 2.22 -34.44 11.98
C GLY A 377 3.61 -34.56 11.34
N LEU A 378 4.63 -33.84 11.81
CA LEU A 378 6.01 -34.01 11.36
C LEU A 378 6.97 -34.17 12.55
N PRO A 379 7.78 -35.25 12.63
CA PRO A 379 8.71 -35.46 13.72
C PRO A 379 9.98 -34.60 13.55
N LEU A 380 10.19 -33.64 14.45
CA LEU A 380 11.46 -32.95 14.63
C LEU A 380 12.19 -33.54 15.84
N GLU A 381 13.33 -34.19 15.60
CA GLU A 381 14.16 -34.74 16.67
C GLU A 381 14.73 -33.62 17.55
N SER A 382 14.51 -33.72 18.86
CA SER A 382 15.10 -32.83 19.87
C SER A 382 15.80 -33.66 20.96
N ASN A 383 17.06 -34.00 20.69
CA ASN A 383 18.02 -34.23 21.78
C ASN A 383 18.33 -32.85 22.40
N ARG A 384 18.19 -32.64 23.71
CA ARG A 384 19.01 -33.20 24.80
C ARG A 384 20.52 -32.96 24.58
N SER A 385 21.28 -32.41 25.52
CA SER A 385 20.91 -31.74 26.78
C SER A 385 22.17 -31.12 27.38
N GLU A 386 22.15 -29.83 27.73
CA GLU A 386 23.16 -29.24 28.61
C GLU A 386 22.47 -28.85 29.93
N GLN A 387 22.90 -29.51 31.00
CA GLN A 387 22.45 -29.26 32.37
C GLN A 387 23.72 -29.04 33.20
N THR A 388 23.88 -27.82 33.72
CA THR A 388 25.08 -27.38 34.44
C THR A 388 24.91 -27.62 35.93
N ASP A 389 25.45 -28.73 36.43
CA ASP A 389 25.61 -28.98 37.86
C ASP A 389 27.02 -28.52 38.29
N ASP A 390 27.13 -27.28 38.77
CA ASP A 390 28.31 -26.80 39.52
C ASP A 390 28.16 -27.19 41.00
N ASP A 391 28.87 -28.21 41.47
CA ASP A 391 29.10 -28.44 42.91
C ASP A 391 30.35 -29.31 43.16
N PHE A 392 31.17 -28.92 44.15
CA PHE A 392 32.48 -29.48 44.60
C PHE A 392 33.73 -29.27 43.72
#